data_AF-A0A918M5F2-F1
#
_entry.id   AF-A0A918M5F2-F1
#
_cell.length_a   1.000
_cell.length_b   1.000
_cell.length_c   1.000
_cell.angle_alpha   90.00
_cell.angle_beta   90.00
_cell.angle_gamma   90.00
#
_symmetry.space_group_name_H-M   'P 1'
#
loop_
_entity.id
_entity.type
_entity.pdbx_description
1 polymer ?
#
loop_
_entity_poly.entity_id
_entity_poly.type
_entity_poly.pdbx_seq_one_letter_code
_entity_poly.pdbx_strand_id
1 'polypeptide(L)' 'MPSLNITFTDEELEEVRAAAAAEGKSLKQYVHDLPLRERQRRQFVRYAVSWGEAHRTEFDEAFPDEIPRAEERRGGAAA' A
#
# COMPACT_ATOMS: atom_id res chain seq x y z
N MET A 1 16.74 -23.79 4.35
CA MET A 1 16.29 -22.40 4.15
C MET A 1 17.16 -21.51 5.01
N PRO A 2 17.64 -20.35 4.52
CA PRO A 2 18.28 -19.35 5.36
C PRO A 2 17.32 -18.94 6.48
N SER A 3 17.80 -18.82 7.71
CA SER A 3 17.03 -18.33 8.85
C SER A 3 17.07 -16.80 8.88
N LEU A 4 15.92 -16.18 9.16
CA LEU A 4 15.80 -14.75 9.38
C LEU A 4 15.41 -14.54 10.85
N ASN A 5 16.30 -13.93 11.62
CA ASN A 5 16.01 -13.54 13.00
C ASN A 5 15.42 -12.13 12.99
N ILE A 6 14.18 -12.00 13.43
CA ILE A 6 13.48 -10.72 13.58
C ILE A 6 13.14 -10.59 15.05
N THR A 7 13.52 -9.47 15.65
CA THR A 7 13.16 -9.13 17.03
C THR A 7 11.92 -8.26 17.00
N PHE A 8 10.94 -8.61 17.82
CA PHE A 8 9.76 -7.80 18.09
C PHE A 8 9.78 -7.45 19.58
N THR A 9 9.23 -6.30 19.92
CA THR A 9 8.74 -6.04 21.27
C THR A 9 7.54 -6.95 21.58
N ASP A 10 7.18 -7.09 22.85
CA ASP A 10 6.03 -7.90 23.23
C ASP A 10 4.71 -7.34 22.65
N GLU A 11 4.58 -6.02 22.57
CA GLU A 11 3.43 -5.32 22.00
C GLU A 11 3.32 -5.58 20.48
N GLU A 12 4.39 -5.36 19.73
CA GLU A 12 4.42 -5.65 18.29
C GLU A 12 4.13 -7.13 18.00
N LEU A 13 4.64 -8.04 18.83
CA LEU A 13 4.40 -9.47 18.63
C LEU A 13 2.92 -9.83 18.84
N GLU A 14 2.26 -9.19 19.80
CA GLU A 14 0.85 -9.39 20.06
C GLU A 14 -0.02 -8.83 18.92
N GLU A 15 0.30 -7.65 18.40
CA GLU A 15 -0.36 -7.09 17.22
C GLU A 15 -0.24 -8.01 16.00
N VAL A 16 0.98 -8.52 15.74
CA VAL A 16 1.21 -9.41 14.60
C VAL A 16 0.48 -10.74 14.79
N ARG A 17 0.39 -11.28 16.01
CA ARG A 17 -0.43 -12.48 16.30
C ARG A 17 -1.91 -12.22 16.08
N ALA A 18 -2.44 -11.10 16.56
CA ALA A 18 -3.84 -10.74 16.38
C ALA A 18 -4.17 -10.61 14.88
N ALA A 19 -3.30 -9.97 14.10
CA ALA A 19 -3.47 -9.84 12.66
C ALA A 19 -3.38 -11.20 11.93
N ALA A 20 -2.44 -12.06 12.32
CA ALA A 20 -2.33 -13.42 11.77
C ALA A 20 -3.60 -14.25 12.07
N ALA A 21 -4.14 -14.16 13.30
CA ALA A 21 -5.36 -14.84 13.71
C ALA A 21 -6.59 -14.33 12.96
N ALA A 22 -6.69 -13.01 12.73
CA ALA A 22 -7.76 -12.42 11.93
C ALA A 22 -7.77 -12.94 10.48
N GLU A 23 -6.60 -13.29 9.94
CA GLU A 23 -6.47 -13.90 8.63
C GLU A 23 -6.52 -15.45 8.63
N GLY A 24 -6.67 -16.08 9.80
CA GLY A 24 -6.65 -17.55 9.94
C GLY A 24 -5.30 -18.18 9.59
N LYS A 25 -4.20 -17.44 9.72
CA LYS A 25 -2.84 -17.87 9.36
C LYS A 25 -1.97 -18.12 10.58
N SER A 26 -0.97 -18.99 10.42
CA SER A 26 0.11 -19.08 11.40
C SER A 26 0.95 -17.80 11.38
N LEU A 27 1.52 -17.42 12.53
CA LEU A 27 2.41 -16.26 12.66
C LEU A 27 3.54 -16.26 11.62
N LYS A 28 4.19 -17.42 11.44
CA LYS A 28 5.27 -17.60 10.46
C LYS A 28 4.80 -17.36 9.02
N GLN A 29 3.65 -17.92 8.65
CA GLN A 29 3.10 -17.73 7.31
C GLN A 29 2.68 -16.28 7.09
N TYR A 30 2.06 -15.66 8.09
CA TYR A 30 1.66 -14.26 8.05
C TYR A 30 2.87 -13.33 7.82
N VAL A 31 3.93 -13.49 8.63
CA VAL A 31 5.17 -12.69 8.50
C VAL A 31 5.86 -12.94 7.15
N HIS A 32 5.84 -14.17 6.63
CA HIS A 32 6.35 -14.48 5.30
C HIS A 32 5.57 -13.76 4.18
N ASP A 33 4.24 -13.67 4.32
CA ASP A 33 3.37 -13.10 3.30
C ASP A 33 3.43 -11.56 3.26
N LEU A 34 3.81 -10.91 4.37
CA LEU A 34 3.90 -9.45 4.46
C LEU A 34 4.85 -8.83 3.40
N PRO A 35 6.12 -9.26 3.26
CA PRO A 35 7.00 -8.77 2.20
C PRO A 35 6.46 -9.01 0.77
N LEU A 36 5.78 -10.14 0.56
CA LEU A 36 5.20 -10.48 -0.74
C LEU A 36 4.04 -9.53 -1.10
N ARG A 37 3.15 -9.28 -0.14
CA ARG A 37 2.05 -8.31 -0.28
C ARG A 37 2.57 -6.90 -0.48
N GLU A 38 3.59 -6.49 0.27
CA GLU A 38 4.19 -5.16 0.12
C GLU A 38 4.82 -4.98 -1.26
N ARG A 39 5.48 -6.01 -1.79
CA ARG A 39 6.02 -5.99 -3.16
C ARG A 39 4.90 -5.81 -4.19
N GLN A 40 3.80 -6.55 -4.06
CA GLN A 40 2.65 -6.43 -4.95
C GLN A 40 2.01 -5.04 -4.85
N ARG A 41 1.81 -4.52 -3.63
CA ARG A 41 1.27 -3.18 -3.38
C ARG A 41 2.13 -2.10 -4.03
N ARG A 42 3.46 -2.16 -3.86
CA ARG A 42 4.38 -1.21 -4.51
C ARG A 42 4.31 -1.29 -6.03
N GLN A 43 4.18 -2.50 -6.59
CA GLN A 43 4.02 -2.67 -8.03
C GLN A 43 2.71 -2.07 -8.52
N PHE A 44 1.60 -2.33 -7.82
CA PHE A 44 0.30 -1.75 -8.13
C PHE A 44 0.34 -0.23 -8.09
N VAL A 45 0.85 0.39 -7.02
CA VAL A 45 0.92 1.85 -6.88
C VAL A 45 1.76 2.47 -8.00
N ARG A 46 2.93 1.91 -8.30
CA ARG A 46 3.76 2.40 -9.42
C ARG A 46 3.01 2.36 -10.75
N TYR A 47 2.34 1.25 -11.02
CA TYR A 47 1.55 1.10 -12.23
C TYR A 47 0.40 2.11 -12.28
N ALA A 48 -0.40 2.20 -11.21
CA ALA A 48 -1.54 3.10 -11.11
C ALA A 48 -1.15 4.57 -11.32
N VAL A 49 -0.03 5.01 -10.73
CA VAL A 49 0.52 6.35 -10.96
C VAL A 49 0.89 6.55 -12.43
N SER A 50 1.65 5.63 -13.02
CA SER A 50 2.07 5.75 -14.43
C SER A 50 0.89 5.74 -15.40
N TRP A 51 -0.14 4.94 -15.09
CA TRP A 51 -1.35 4.83 -15.88
C TRP A 51 -2.17 6.11 -15.77
N GLY A 52 -2.34 6.64 -14.55
CA GLY A 52 -3.04 7.90 -14.30
C GLY A 52 -2.39 9.08 -15.00
N GLU A 53 -1.05 9.18 -14.96
CA GLU A 53 -0.33 10.21 -15.71
C GLU A 53 -0.53 10.10 -17.22
N ALA A 54 -0.57 8.88 -17.77
CA ALA A 54 -0.77 8.64 -19.20
C ALA A 54 -2.20 8.99 -19.68
N HIS A 55 -3.21 8.80 -18.83
CA HIS A 55 -4.62 9.02 -19.18
C HIS A 55 -5.18 10.33 -18.60
N ARG A 56 -4.37 11.14 -17.90
CA ARG A 56 -4.84 12.39 -17.26
C ARG A 56 -5.51 13.33 -18.25
N THR A 57 -4.95 13.52 -19.44
CA THR A 57 -5.54 14.43 -20.44
C THR A 57 -6.91 13.94 -20.91
N GLU A 58 -7.05 12.64 -21.19
CA GLU A 58 -8.33 12.04 -21.57
C GLU A 58 -9.37 12.18 -20.44
N PHE A 59 -8.95 11.97 -19.20
CA PHE A 59 -9.80 12.15 -18.02
C PHE A 59 -10.24 13.61 -17.86
N ASP A 60 -9.32 14.57 -17.93
CA ASP A 60 -9.59 16.00 -17.81
C ASP A 60 -10.56 16.48 -18.93
N GLU A 61 -10.45 15.92 -20.15
CA GLU A 61 -11.36 16.20 -21.26
C GLU A 61 -12.76 15.62 -21.04
N ALA A 62 -12.85 14.40 -20.50
CA ALA A 62 -14.12 13.73 -20.23
C ALA A 62 -14.85 14.27 -18.99
N PHE A 63 -14.09 14.73 -17.98
CA PHE A 63 -14.58 15.21 -16.68
C PHE A 63 -14.03 16.61 -16.34
N PRO A 64 -14.33 17.64 -17.15
CA PRO A 64 -13.74 18.96 -16.99
C PRO A 64 -14.09 19.65 -15.66
N ASP A 65 -15.24 19.33 -15.06
CA ASP A 65 -15.68 19.89 -13.78
C ASP A 65 -14.97 19.26 -12.57
N GLU A 66 -14.32 18.10 -12.74
CA GLU A 66 -13.60 17.38 -11.68
C GLU A 66 -12.12 17.77 -11.60
N ILE A 67 -11.64 18.62 -12.51
CA ILE A 67 -10.24 19.08 -12.53
C ILE A 67 -9.98 19.91 -11.26
N PRO A 68 -9.09 19.46 -10.34
CA PRO A 68 -8.85 20.15 -9.09
C PRO A 68 -8.34 21.56 -9.35
N ARG A 69 -8.92 22.55 -8.65
CA ARG A 69 -8.50 23.94 -8.80
C ARG A 69 -7.07 24.10 -8.31
N ALA A 70 -6.30 25.00 -8.92
CA ALA A 70 -4.87 25.16 -8.63
C ALA A 70 -4.53 25.41 -7.14
N GLU A 71 -5.51 25.89 -6.35
CA GLU A 71 -5.39 26.09 -4.91
C GLU A 71 -5.42 24.77 -4.11
N GLU A 72 -6.11 23.73 -4.60
CA GLU A 72 -6.26 22.41 -3.96
C GLU A 72 -5.03 21.51 -4.22
N ARG A 73 -4.32 21.73 -5.33
CA ARG A 73 -3.11 20.96 -5.71
C ARG A 73 -1.94 21.11 -4.73
N ARG A 74 -1.92 22.15 -3.89
CA ARG A 74 -0.88 22.34 -2.86
C ARG A 74 -1.15 21.56 -1.56
N GLY A 75 -2.38 21.06 -1.34
CA GLY A 75 -2.77 20.34 -0.13
C GLY A 75 -2.73 18.80 -0.25
N GLY A 76 -2.48 18.26 -1.44
CA GLY A 76 -2.57 16.82 -1.74
C GLY A 76 -1.31 15.99 -1.49
N ALA A 77 -0.33 16.49 -0.72
CA ALA A 77 0.76 15.65 -0.21
C ALA A 77 0.27 14.97 1.07
N ALA A 78 -0.41 13.83 0.91
CA ALA A 78 -1.06 13.11 1.99
C ALA A 78 -0.07 12.68 3.10
N ALA A 79 -0.48 12.97 4.34
CA ALA A 79 0.00 12.37 5.58
C ALA A 79 -0.63 10.99 5.80
#